data_AF-A0A6B9YI07-F1
#
_entry.id   AF-A0A6B9YI07-F1
#
_cell.length_a   1.000
_cell.length_b   1.000
_cell.length_c   1.000
_cell.angle_alpha   90.00
_cell.angle_beta   90.00
_cell.angle_gamma   90.00
#
_symmetry.space_group_name_H-M   'P 1'
#
loop_
_entity.id
_entity.type
_entity.pdbx_description
1 polymer ?
#
loop_
_entity_poly.entity_id
_entity_poly.type
_entity_poly.pdbx_seq_one_letter_code
_entity_poly.pdbx_strand_id
1 'polypeptide(L)'
;MLKKTLKKEKGFTLIELLAVIVIIAIIAAIAIPAIGNIIQNSREDGVKSDALQILEAAQLYKMEVNPASADGTDTTVKASELETQGYLELSNDDFNDAEVNLSAEPITITVDVQAGNTTLSFDGSTKQDINEDESGDDATTIPNS
;
A
#
# COMPACT_ATOMS: atom_id res chain seq x y z
N MET A 1 -30.13 43.42 54.33
CA MET A 1 -28.88 42.64 54.39
C MET A 1 -28.98 41.46 53.44
N LEU A 2 -28.21 41.44 52.35
CA LEU A 2 -28.21 40.35 51.37
C LEU A 2 -27.20 39.28 51.81
N LYS A 3 -27.68 38.09 52.17
CA LYS A 3 -26.85 36.97 52.61
C LYS A 3 -26.26 36.28 51.39
N LYS A 4 -25.00 36.58 51.06
CA LYS A 4 -24.27 36.00 49.93
C LYS A 4 -23.93 34.54 50.26
N THR A 5 -24.66 33.60 49.66
CA THR A 5 -24.36 32.17 49.73
C THR A 5 -23.13 31.88 48.86
N LEU A 6 -22.00 31.56 49.49
CA LEU A 6 -20.82 31.05 48.81
C LEU A 6 -21.15 29.65 48.27
N LYS A 7 -21.40 29.52 46.96
CA LYS A 7 -21.47 28.23 46.29
C LYS A 7 -20.10 27.54 46.45
N LYS A 8 -20.08 26.39 47.11
CA LYS A 8 -18.91 25.51 47.13
C LYS A 8 -18.81 24.86 45.75
N GLU A 9 -17.93 25.37 44.91
CA GLU A 9 -17.46 24.68 43.71
C GLU A 9 -16.81 23.36 44.17
N LYS A 10 -17.37 22.21 43.78
CA LYS A 10 -16.71 20.92 43.99
C LYS A 10 -15.60 20.81 42.95
N GLY A 11 -14.37 21.05 43.37
CA GLY A 11 -13.19 20.85 42.52
C GLY A 11 -12.98 19.37 42.22
N PHE A 12 -12.56 19.07 40.99
CA PHE A 12 -12.09 17.75 40.58
C PHE A 12 -10.84 17.37 41.38
N THR A 13 -10.74 16.13 41.83
CA THR A 13 -9.56 15.68 42.57
C THR A 13 -8.46 15.20 41.62
N LEU A 14 -7.19 15.39 41.99
CA LEU A 14 -6.06 14.90 41.18
C LEU A 14 -6.08 13.36 41.05
N ILE A 15 -6.60 12.66 42.06
CA ILE A 15 -6.70 11.20 42.03
C ILE A 15 -7.71 10.70 40.97
N GLU A 16 -8.82 11.43 40.78
CA GLU A 16 -9.78 11.11 39.72
C GLU A 16 -9.17 11.28 38.33
N LEU A 17 -8.40 12.36 38.12
CA LEU A 17 -7.70 12.57 36.85
C LEU A 17 -6.60 11.51 36.63
N LEU A 18 -5.89 11.12 37.70
CA LEU A 18 -4.84 10.11 37.65
C LEU A 18 -5.39 8.73 37.27
N ALA A 19 -6.54 8.32 37.82
CA ALA A 19 -7.16 7.03 37.47
C ALA A 19 -7.54 6.97 35.98
N VAL A 20 -8.02 8.07 35.40
CA VAL A 20 -8.42 8.14 33.99
C VAL A 20 -7.23 8.00 33.06
N ILE A 21 -6.13 8.72 33.30
CA ILE A 21 -4.94 8.63 32.44
C ILE A 21 -4.30 7.24 32.49
N VAL A 22 -4.36 6.56 33.64
CA VAL A 22 -3.85 5.19 33.79
C VAL A 22 -4.65 4.22 32.92
N ILE A 23 -5.98 4.33 32.93
CA ILE A 23 -6.85 3.49 32.09
C ILE A 23 -6.58 3.77 30.61
N ILE A 24 -6.49 5.05 30.20
CA ILE A 24 -6.18 5.43 28.81
C ILE A 24 -4.79 4.90 28.40
N ALA A 25 -3.78 4.95 29.29
CA ALA A 25 -2.45 4.44 28.99
C ALA A 25 -2.44 2.92 28.75
N ILE A 26 -3.18 2.15 29.54
CA ILE A 26 -3.30 0.69 29.35
C ILE A 26 -3.99 0.37 28.02
N ILE A 27 -5.09 1.06 27.70
CA ILE A 27 -5.80 0.88 26.43
C ILE A 27 -4.90 1.26 25.25
N ALA A 28 -4.24 2.41 25.33
CA ALA A 28 -3.34 2.90 24.28
C ALA A 28 -2.17 1.96 24.02
N ALA A 29 -1.60 1.36 25.07
CA ALA A 29 -0.48 0.42 24.94
C ALA A 29 -0.82 -0.82 24.08
N ILE A 30 -2.08 -1.28 24.10
CA ILE A 30 -2.54 -2.42 23.29
C ILE A 30 -3.07 -1.96 21.93
N ALA A 31 -3.80 -0.84 21.89
CA ALA A 31 -4.47 -0.36 20.69
C ALA A 31 -3.52 0.19 19.62
N ILE A 32 -2.48 0.93 20.02
CA ILE A 32 -1.53 1.56 19.08
C ILE A 32 -0.79 0.54 18.19
N PRO A 33 -0.14 -0.51 18.72
CA PRO A 33 0.56 -1.48 17.87
C PRO A 33 -0.40 -2.23 16.93
N ALA A 34 -1.62 -2.55 17.39
CA ALA A 34 -2.62 -3.23 16.56
C ALA A 34 -3.08 -2.37 15.36
N ILE A 35 -3.30 -1.07 15.57
CA ILE A 35 -3.69 -0.14 14.49
C ILE A 35 -2.54 0.08 13.50
N GLY A 36 -1.28 0.11 13.99
CA GLY A 36 -0.10 0.25 13.15
C GLY A 36 -0.03 -0.83 12.05
N ASN A 37 -0.18 -2.09 12.45
CA ASN A 37 -0.15 -3.22 11.50
C ASN A 37 -1.31 -3.16 10.50
N ILE A 38 -2.52 -2.83 10.94
CA ILE A 38 -3.68 -2.72 10.03
C ILE A 38 -3.44 -1.64 8.96
N ILE A 39 -2.89 -0.49 9.36
CA ILE A 39 -2.57 0.59 8.42
C ILE A 39 -1.47 0.16 7.46
N GLN A 40 -0.46 -0.56 7.94
CA GLN A 40 0.64 -1.06 7.13
C GLN A 40 0.14 -2.05 6.06
N ASN A 41 -0.62 -3.07 6.47
CA ASN A 41 -1.21 -4.04 5.55
C ASN A 41 -2.12 -3.36 4.51
N SER A 42 -2.91 -2.36 4.93
CA SER A 42 -3.75 -1.60 4.00
C SER A 42 -2.96 -0.80 2.97
N ARG A 43 -1.71 -0.41 3.26
CA ARG A 43 -0.83 0.26 2.29
C ARG A 43 -0.26 -0.76 1.31
N GLU A 44 0.19 -1.91 1.80
CA GLU A 44 0.66 -3.03 0.96
C GLU A 44 -0.44 -3.49 0.00
N ASP A 45 -1.67 -3.69 0.49
CA ASP A 45 -2.83 -4.02 -0.34
C ASP A 45 -3.09 -2.97 -1.44
N GLY A 46 -2.92 -1.68 -1.12
CA GLY A 46 -3.03 -0.59 -2.08
C GLY A 46 -1.98 -0.68 -3.19
N VAL A 47 -0.72 -0.87 -2.80
CA VAL A 47 0.40 -1.04 -3.75
C VAL A 47 0.19 -2.29 -4.63
N LYS A 48 -0.26 -3.40 -4.06
CA LYS A 48 -0.62 -4.61 -4.83
C LYS A 48 -1.74 -4.33 -5.84
N SER A 49 -2.78 -3.61 -5.42
CA SER A 49 -3.89 -3.21 -6.30
C SER A 49 -3.42 -2.32 -7.45
N ASP A 50 -2.49 -1.40 -7.21
CA ASP A 50 -1.90 -0.55 -8.25
C ASP A 50 -1.05 -1.36 -9.24
N ALA A 51 -0.23 -2.30 -8.73
CA ALA A 51 0.52 -3.23 -9.58
C ALA A 51 -0.39 -4.09 -10.47
N LEU A 52 -1.51 -4.57 -9.95
CA LEU A 52 -2.52 -5.31 -10.71
C LEU A 52 -3.14 -4.46 -11.83
N GLN A 53 -3.44 -3.19 -11.56
CA GLN A 53 -3.95 -2.26 -12.58
C GLN A 53 -2.92 -2.03 -13.69
N ILE A 54 -1.64 -1.89 -13.34
CA ILE A 54 -0.55 -1.76 -14.32
C ILE A 54 -0.45 -3.00 -15.21
N LEU A 55 -0.51 -4.21 -14.63
CA LEU A 55 -0.50 -5.45 -15.39
C LEU A 55 -1.70 -5.53 -16.36
N GLU A 56 -2.89 -5.13 -15.92
CA GLU A 56 -4.08 -5.10 -16.79
C GLU A 56 -3.94 -4.08 -17.93
N ALA A 57 -3.44 -2.87 -17.64
CA ALA A 57 -3.16 -1.86 -18.66
C ALA A 57 -2.11 -2.35 -19.67
N ALA A 58 -1.05 -3.00 -19.19
CA ALA A 58 -0.01 -3.59 -20.03
C ALA A 58 -0.55 -4.73 -20.91
N GLN A 59 -1.47 -5.54 -20.39
CA GLN A 59 -2.16 -6.58 -21.15
C GLN A 59 -2.98 -5.98 -22.30
N LEU A 60 -3.72 -4.89 -22.04
CA LEU A 60 -4.47 -4.17 -23.06
C LEU A 60 -3.54 -3.59 -24.13
N TYR A 61 -2.45 -2.95 -23.71
CA TYR A 61 -1.42 -2.44 -24.62
C TYR A 61 -0.84 -3.55 -25.51
N LYS A 62 -0.48 -4.71 -24.93
CA LYS A 62 0.00 -5.87 -25.68
C LYS A 62 -1.02 -6.35 -26.72
N MET A 63 -2.31 -6.34 -26.40
CA MET A 63 -3.37 -6.75 -27.32
C MET A 63 -3.59 -5.76 -28.48
N GLU A 64 -3.48 -4.45 -28.21
CA GLU A 64 -3.73 -3.41 -29.20
C GLU A 64 -2.53 -3.19 -30.14
N VAL A 65 -1.36 -2.98 -29.55
CA VAL A 65 -0.14 -2.65 -30.31
C VAL A 65 0.53 -3.91 -30.86
N ASN A 66 0.23 -5.08 -30.27
CA ASN A 66 0.88 -6.36 -30.57
C ASN A 66 2.40 -6.19 -30.78
N PRO A 67 3.13 -5.70 -29.76
CA PRO A 67 4.55 -5.42 -29.89
C PRO A 67 5.39 -6.69 -30.12
N ALA A 68 4.79 -7.87 -30.06
CA ALA A 68 5.39 -9.11 -30.52
C ALA A 68 5.57 -9.06 -32.05
N SER A 69 6.73 -8.59 -32.52
CA SER A 69 7.49 -9.17 -33.65
C SER A 69 8.58 -8.22 -34.15
N ALA A 70 9.69 -8.12 -33.43
CA ALA A 70 10.98 -7.89 -34.05
C ALA A 70 12.07 -8.52 -33.14
N ASP A 71 12.71 -9.58 -33.60
CA ASP A 71 13.98 -10.11 -33.08
C ASP A 71 14.06 -10.90 -31.76
N GLY A 72 12.95 -11.27 -31.11
CA GLY A 72 13.03 -12.20 -29.96
C GLY A 72 13.77 -11.63 -28.74
N THR A 73 13.83 -10.29 -28.65
CA THR A 73 14.26 -9.57 -27.46
C THR A 73 13.09 -9.43 -26.50
N ASP A 74 13.36 -9.55 -25.20
CA ASP A 74 12.38 -9.27 -24.15
C ASP A 74 11.72 -7.91 -24.42
N THR A 75 10.39 -7.93 -24.59
CA THR A 75 9.62 -6.70 -24.83
C THR A 75 9.15 -6.18 -23.49
N THR A 76 9.91 -5.24 -22.93
CA THR A 76 9.56 -4.56 -21.68
C THR A 76 8.95 -3.20 -21.98
N VAL A 77 7.89 -2.83 -21.25
CA VAL A 77 7.30 -1.49 -21.26
C VAL A 77 7.31 -0.92 -19.84
N LYS A 78 7.54 0.39 -19.71
CA LYS A 78 7.44 1.08 -18.43
C LYS A 78 6.01 1.53 -18.15
N ALA A 79 5.59 1.55 -16.88
CA ALA A 79 4.26 2.06 -16.53
C ALA A 79 4.06 3.54 -16.90
N SER A 80 5.11 4.36 -16.80
CA SER A 80 5.10 5.76 -17.28
C SER A 80 4.85 5.89 -18.79
N GLU A 81 5.28 4.91 -19.58
CA GLU A 81 4.99 4.86 -21.02
C GLU A 81 3.54 4.48 -21.27
N LEU A 82 2.98 3.52 -20.52
CA LEU A 82 1.56 3.17 -20.57
C LEU A 82 0.66 4.37 -20.23
N GLU A 83 1.06 5.17 -19.25
CA GLU A 83 0.36 6.41 -18.90
C GLU A 83 0.43 7.44 -20.04
N THR A 84 1.63 7.68 -20.58
CA THR A 84 1.82 8.62 -21.69
C THR A 84 1.00 8.22 -22.93
N GLN A 85 0.85 6.91 -23.14
CA GLN A 85 0.04 6.35 -24.23
C GLN A 85 -1.46 6.27 -23.91
N GLY A 86 -1.88 6.60 -22.69
CA GLY A 86 -3.29 6.69 -22.29
C GLY A 86 -3.95 5.36 -21.88
N TYR A 87 -3.17 4.31 -21.60
CA TYR A 87 -3.68 3.02 -21.13
C TYR A 87 -3.90 2.96 -19.61
N LEU A 88 -3.24 3.85 -18.88
CA LEU A 88 -3.23 3.90 -17.42
C LEU A 88 -3.22 5.37 -16.97
N GLU A 89 -3.71 5.62 -15.76
CA GLU A 89 -3.50 6.88 -15.06
C GLU A 89 -2.85 6.54 -13.72
N LEU A 90 -1.61 7.00 -13.52
CA LEU A 90 -0.89 6.75 -12.28
C LEU A 90 -1.35 7.78 -11.25
N SER A 91 -1.80 7.29 -10.09
CA SER A 91 -2.21 8.18 -9.01
C SER A 91 -1.01 8.89 -8.37
N ASN A 92 0.19 8.31 -8.46
CA ASN A 92 1.45 8.84 -7.94
C ASN A 92 2.63 8.31 -8.76
N ASP A 93 3.81 8.92 -8.55
CA ASP A 93 5.05 8.58 -9.26
C ASP A 93 5.70 7.25 -8.82
N ASP A 94 5.15 6.59 -7.80
CA ASP A 94 5.73 5.41 -7.14
C ASP A 94 5.97 4.23 -8.11
N PHE A 95 5.21 4.17 -9.21
CA PHE A 95 5.32 3.12 -10.22
C PHE A 95 5.93 3.61 -11.55
N ASN A 96 6.42 4.84 -11.65
CA ASN A 96 6.91 5.40 -12.93
C ASN A 96 8.01 4.54 -13.58
N ASP A 97 8.84 3.93 -12.75
CA ASP A 97 9.93 3.04 -13.18
C ASP A 97 9.56 1.55 -13.18
N ALA A 98 8.29 1.21 -12.96
CA ALA A 98 7.85 -0.17 -13.01
C ALA A 98 8.00 -0.74 -14.42
N GLU A 99 8.70 -1.86 -14.53
CA GLU A 99 8.98 -2.55 -15.77
C GLU A 99 8.04 -3.74 -15.93
N VAL A 100 7.26 -3.76 -17.02
CA VAL A 100 6.36 -4.87 -17.34
C VAL A 100 6.91 -5.65 -18.53
N ASN A 101 7.25 -6.93 -18.33
CA ASN A 101 7.68 -7.82 -19.39
C ASN A 101 6.45 -8.38 -20.12
N LEU A 102 6.25 -7.94 -21.36
CA LEU A 102 5.15 -8.34 -22.24
C LEU A 102 5.43 -9.64 -22.97
N SER A 103 6.69 -10.07 -23.08
CA SER A 103 7.08 -11.35 -23.70
C SER A 103 6.94 -12.55 -22.78
N ALA A 104 6.90 -12.33 -21.46
CA ALA A 104 6.59 -13.37 -20.49
C ALA A 104 5.15 -13.88 -20.66
N GLU A 105 4.94 -15.17 -20.41
CA GLU A 105 3.64 -15.81 -20.37
C GLU A 105 3.47 -16.57 -19.05
N PRO A 106 2.67 -16.06 -18.08
CA PRO A 106 1.95 -14.78 -18.10
C PRO A 106 2.87 -13.55 -18.02
N ILE A 107 2.34 -12.35 -18.33
CA ILE A 107 3.10 -11.10 -18.22
C ILE A 107 3.53 -10.85 -16.78
N THR A 108 4.70 -10.23 -16.60
CA THR A 108 5.30 -10.00 -15.28
C THR A 108 5.64 -8.54 -15.04
N ILE A 109 5.63 -8.10 -13.79
CA ILE A 109 6.02 -6.76 -13.35
C ILE A 109 7.24 -6.81 -12.44
N THR A 110 8.15 -5.86 -12.58
CA THR A 110 9.33 -5.69 -11.73
C THR A 110 9.42 -4.24 -11.25
N VAL A 111 9.34 -4.03 -9.93
CA VAL A 111 9.43 -2.69 -9.31
C VAL A 111 9.59 -2.79 -7.79
N ASP A 112 10.30 -1.85 -7.19
CA ASP A 112 10.34 -1.63 -5.75
C ASP A 112 9.49 -0.41 -5.38
N VAL A 113 8.48 -0.59 -4.52
CA VAL A 113 7.54 0.48 -4.15
C VAL A 113 7.46 0.63 -2.64
N GLN A 114 7.47 1.87 -2.15
CA GLN A 114 7.35 2.14 -0.73
C GLN A 114 5.90 2.01 -0.24
N ALA A 115 5.63 0.99 0.58
CA ALA A 115 4.37 0.83 1.29
C ALA A 115 4.56 1.30 2.74
N GLY A 116 4.35 2.59 3.01
CA GLY A 116 4.49 3.12 4.37
C GLY A 116 5.94 3.09 4.87
N ASN A 117 6.24 2.24 5.86
CA ASN A 117 7.59 2.10 6.42
C ASN A 117 8.40 0.93 5.84
N THR A 118 7.79 0.13 4.97
CA THR A 118 8.44 -0.99 4.28
C THR A 118 8.50 -0.72 2.77
N THR A 119 9.37 -1.45 2.08
CA THR A 119 9.41 -1.50 0.62
C THR A 119 8.87 -2.84 0.18
N LEU A 120 7.91 -2.84 -0.74
CA LEU A 120 7.38 -4.03 -1.39
C LEU A 120 8.06 -4.17 -2.77
N SER A 121 8.75 -5.28 -2.97
CA SER A 121 9.50 -5.60 -4.18
C SER A 121 8.73 -6.61 -5.01
N PHE A 122 8.36 -6.24 -6.23
CA PHE A 122 7.86 -7.15 -7.25
C PHE A 122 9.06 -7.60 -8.08
N ASP A 123 9.42 -8.88 -8.04
CA ASP A 123 10.57 -9.45 -8.77
C ASP A 123 10.08 -10.39 -9.86
N GLY A 124 9.73 -9.81 -11.01
CA GLY A 124 9.11 -10.54 -12.10
C GLY A 124 7.75 -11.14 -11.74
N SER A 125 7.01 -10.56 -10.80
CA SER A 125 5.76 -11.10 -10.28
C SER A 125 4.67 -11.11 -11.34
N THR A 126 3.84 -12.15 -11.33
CA THR A 126 2.64 -12.27 -12.18
C THR A 126 1.40 -11.76 -11.44
N LYS A 127 0.29 -11.62 -12.16
CA LYS A 127 -1.02 -11.37 -11.54
C LYS A 127 -1.39 -12.45 -10.50
N GLN A 128 -0.96 -13.69 -10.69
CA GLN A 128 -1.25 -14.76 -9.74
C GLN A 128 -0.42 -14.59 -8.46
N ASP A 129 0.89 -14.35 -8.58
CA ASP A 129 1.77 -14.16 -7.42
C ASP A 129 1.28 -13.01 -6.52
N ILE A 130 0.86 -11.89 -7.13
CA ILE A 130 0.36 -10.72 -6.39
C ILE A 130 -0.98 -11.02 -5.67
N ASN A 131 -1.84 -11.85 -6.26
CA ASN A 131 -3.12 -12.22 -5.64
C ASN A 131 -2.97 -13.30 -4.56
N GLU A 132 -1.93 -14.12 -4.63
CA GLU A 132 -1.64 -15.16 -3.64
C GLU A 132 -0.83 -14.61 -2.44
N ASP A 133 -0.17 -13.47 -2.60
CA ASP A 133 0.59 -12.82 -1.53
C ASP A 133 -0.32 -12.18 -0.45
N GLU A 134 -0.26 -12.70 0.77
CA GLU A 134 -1.01 -12.19 1.91
C GLU A 134 -0.27 -11.00 2.57
N SER A 135 -0.96 -9.86 2.73
CA SER A 135 -0.36 -8.68 3.35
C SER A 135 -0.08 -8.88 4.85
N GLY A 136 1.07 -8.38 5.30
CA GLY A 136 1.59 -8.63 6.65
C GLY A 136 2.37 -9.93 6.81
N ASP A 137 2.72 -10.63 5.71
CA ASP A 137 3.83 -11.57 5.74
C ASP A 137 5.16 -10.82 5.94
N ASP A 138 6.14 -11.44 6.60
CA ASP A 138 7.47 -10.83 6.79
C ASP A 138 8.23 -10.70 5.46
N ALA A 139 7.75 -11.38 4.41
CA ALA A 139 8.27 -11.28 3.05
C ALA A 139 7.92 -9.91 2.44
N THR A 140 8.96 -9.15 2.13
CA THR A 140 8.87 -7.85 1.44
C THR A 140 9.06 -7.98 -0.07
N THR A 141 9.22 -9.21 -0.56
CA THR A 141 9.47 -9.50 -1.96
C THR A 141 8.48 -10.54 -2.44
N ILE A 142 7.80 -10.24 -3.54
CA ILE A 142 6.87 -11.13 -4.23
C ILE A 142 7.61 -11.66 -5.47
N PRO A 143 8.27 -12.82 -5.40
CA PRO A 143 8.94 -13.39 -6.56
C PRO A 143 7.94 -14.01 -7.53
N ASN A 144 8.39 -14.28 -8.75
CA ASN A 144 7.69 -15.19 -9.67
C ASN A 144 7.81 -16.65 -9.20
N SER A 145 6.69 -17.37 -9.10
CA SER A 145 6.62 -18.77 -8.63
C SER A 145 6.90 -19.81 -9.71
#